data_AF-A0A966YJ42-F1
#
_entry.id   AF-A0A966YJ42-F1
#
_cell.length_a   1.000
_cell.length_b   1.000
_cell.length_c   1.000
_cell.angle_alpha   90.00
_cell.angle_beta   90.00
_cell.angle_gamma   90.00
#
_symmetry.space_group_name_H-M   'P 1'
#
loop_
_entity.id
_entity.type
_entity.pdbx_description
1 polymer ?
#
loop_
_entity_poly.entity_id
_entity_poly.type
_entity_poly.pdbx_seq_one_letter_code
_entity_poly.pdbx_strand_id
1 'polypeptide(L)'
;MWRVARTIRERLALHSQDASCAGCHHKIDPFGYGLERFDPIGRPRSRYPKDQGGKEIDASGELPSGEAYADFESFRRLLHGCYQGRLTRTLVEELSVVRFVKDVCAGTRHDRFCGWWRCSGIQLHTTPHVAGSG
;
A
#
# COMPACT_ATOMS: atom_id res chain seq x y z
N MET A 1 -16.17 8.20 -19.83
CA MET A 1 -14.92 7.92 -20.56
C MET A 1 -14.31 6.53 -20.32
N TRP A 2 -14.58 5.82 -19.21
CA TRP A 2 -13.97 4.50 -18.93
C TRP A 2 -14.40 3.33 -19.85
N ARG A 3 -15.53 3.46 -20.56
CA ARG A 3 -16.14 2.40 -21.38
C ARG A 3 -15.48 2.19 -22.76
N VAL A 4 -14.60 3.08 -23.20
CA VAL A 4 -14.01 3.03 -24.56
C VAL A 4 -12.70 2.23 -24.60
N ALA A 5 -11.97 2.22 -23.48
CA ALA A 5 -10.69 1.53 -23.37
C ALA A 5 -10.89 0.04 -23.06
N ARG A 6 -10.23 -0.82 -23.84
CA ARG A 6 -10.39 -2.29 -23.81
C ARG A 6 -9.31 -2.98 -22.99
N THR A 7 -8.21 -2.30 -22.71
CA THR A 7 -7.13 -2.79 -21.83
C THR A 7 -6.99 -1.90 -20.60
N ILE A 8 -6.37 -2.43 -19.55
CA ILE A 8 -6.07 -1.64 -18.34
C ILE A 8 -5.08 -0.52 -18.65
N ARG A 9 -4.10 -0.74 -19.54
CA ARG A 9 -3.18 0.30 -20.01
C ARG A 9 -3.91 1.46 -20.67
N GLU A 10 -4.82 1.18 -21.60
CA GLU A 10 -5.60 2.22 -22.27
C GLU A 10 -6.45 3.00 -21.25
N ARG A 11 -7.05 2.31 -20.28
CA ARG A 11 -7.84 2.94 -19.22
C ARG A 11 -6.98 3.84 -18.33
N LEU A 12 -5.82 3.36 -17.91
CA LEU A 12 -4.91 4.11 -17.05
C LEU A 12 -4.29 5.29 -17.80
N ALA A 13 -3.93 5.13 -19.08
CA ALA A 13 -3.43 6.22 -19.91
C ALA A 13 -4.46 7.35 -20.11
N LEU A 14 -5.76 7.03 -20.08
CA LEU A 14 -6.82 8.06 -20.06
C LEU A 14 -6.98 8.68 -18.67
N HIS A 15 -6.82 7.90 -17.61
CA HIS A 15 -7.00 8.36 -16.23
C HIS A 15 -5.83 9.23 -15.75
N SER A 16 -4.60 8.88 -16.12
CA SER A 16 -3.38 9.58 -15.72
C SER A 16 -3.13 10.88 -16.48
N GLN A 17 -4.00 11.24 -17.43
CA GLN A 17 -3.97 12.56 -18.08
C GLN A 17 -4.37 13.70 -17.13
N ASP A 18 -5.15 13.39 -16.09
CA ASP A 18 -5.46 14.37 -15.06
C ASP A 18 -4.24 14.61 -14.17
N ALA A 19 -3.86 15.88 -13.98
CA ALA A 19 -2.71 16.27 -13.18
C ALA A 19 -2.81 15.79 -11.72
N SER A 20 -4.03 15.67 -11.18
CA SER A 20 -4.27 15.14 -9.84
C SER A 20 -3.99 13.65 -9.71
N CYS A 21 -4.13 12.90 -10.82
CA CYS A 21 -3.96 11.44 -10.85
C CYS A 21 -2.54 11.05 -11.28
N ALA A 22 -1.92 11.81 -12.18
CA ALA A 22 -0.62 11.48 -12.80
C ALA A 22 0.49 11.18 -11.77
N GLY A 23 0.59 11.97 -10.70
CA GLY A 23 1.68 11.86 -9.73
C GLY A 23 1.71 10.54 -8.97
N CYS A 24 0.54 9.98 -8.66
CA CYS A 24 0.42 8.67 -8.02
C CYS A 24 0.53 7.54 -9.04
N HIS A 25 -0.15 7.67 -10.18
CA HIS A 25 -0.18 6.64 -11.22
C HIS A 25 1.19 6.38 -11.85
N HIS A 26 2.03 7.40 -11.99
CA HIS A 26 3.42 7.23 -12.42
C HIS A 26 4.23 6.29 -11.50
N LYS A 27 3.88 6.23 -10.21
CA LYS A 27 4.58 5.39 -9.23
C LYS A 27 3.98 3.99 -9.10
N ILE A 28 2.67 3.86 -9.26
CA ILE A 28 1.91 2.65 -8.94
C ILE A 28 1.72 1.77 -10.17
N ASP A 29 1.36 2.36 -11.31
CA ASP A 29 0.97 1.63 -12.52
C ASP A 29 2.06 0.68 -13.03
N PRO A 30 3.35 1.05 -13.00
CA PRO A 30 4.39 0.13 -13.42
C PRO A 30 4.49 -1.15 -12.61
N PHE A 31 4.03 -1.19 -11.36
CA PHE A 31 3.95 -2.47 -10.64
C PHE A 31 2.72 -3.28 -11.06
N GLY A 32 1.60 -2.59 -11.34
CA GLY A 32 0.37 -3.20 -11.81
C GLY A 32 0.50 -3.88 -13.17
N TYR A 33 1.25 -3.28 -14.11
CA TYR A 33 1.44 -3.85 -15.44
C TYR A 33 2.12 -5.23 -15.43
N GLY A 34 3.14 -5.42 -14.59
CA GLY A 34 3.78 -6.72 -14.42
C GLY A 34 2.81 -7.79 -13.89
N LEU A 35 1.86 -7.39 -13.04
CA LEU A 35 0.86 -8.27 -12.45
C LEU A 35 -0.38 -8.51 -13.33
N GLU A 36 -0.51 -7.80 -14.45
CA GLU A 36 -1.66 -7.92 -15.35
C GLU A 36 -1.81 -9.32 -15.96
N ARG A 37 -0.72 -10.11 -15.96
CA ARG A 37 -0.71 -11.53 -16.34
C ARG A 37 -1.60 -12.40 -15.45
N PHE A 38 -2.08 -11.91 -14.31
CA PHE A 38 -3.00 -12.65 -13.43
C PHE A 38 -4.41 -12.09 -13.51
N ASP A 39 -5.40 -12.98 -13.39
CA ASP A 39 -6.78 -12.57 -13.14
C ASP A 39 -6.96 -12.13 -11.66
N PRO A 40 -8.11 -11.54 -11.27
CA PRO A 40 -8.33 -11.11 -9.89
C PRO A 40 -8.27 -12.22 -8.83
N ILE A 41 -8.36 -13.48 -9.23
CA ILE A 41 -8.28 -14.67 -8.36
C ILE A 41 -6.83 -15.20 -8.32
N GLY A 42 -5.94 -14.70 -9.18
CA GLY A 42 -4.54 -15.09 -9.28
C GLY A 42 -4.26 -16.16 -10.33
N ARG A 43 -5.20 -16.49 -11.22
CA ARG A 43 -4.96 -17.45 -12.30
C ARG A 43 -4.18 -16.78 -13.43
N PRO A 44 -3.21 -17.48 -14.03
CA PRO A 44 -2.46 -16.93 -15.15
C PRO A 44 -3.36 -16.72 -16.37
N ARG A 45 -3.19 -15.58 -17.04
CA ARG A 45 -3.84 -15.21 -18.30
C ARG A 45 -2.86 -14.55 -19.25
N SER A 46 -3.00 -14.82 -20.53
CA SER A 46 -2.22 -14.21 -21.62
C SER A 46 -3.04 -13.21 -22.45
N ARG A 47 -4.36 -13.24 -22.33
CA ARG A 47 -5.29 -12.35 -23.05
C ARG A 47 -6.38 -11.84 -22.12
N TYR A 48 -6.92 -10.68 -22.45
CA TYR A 48 -8.13 -10.16 -21.84
C TYR A 48 -9.37 -11.00 -22.22
N PRO A 49 -10.44 -10.98 -21.40
CA PRO A 49 -11.72 -11.58 -21.75
C PRO A 49 -12.25 -11.10 -23.12
N LYS A 50 -13.06 -11.91 -23.79
CA LYS A 50 -13.57 -11.60 -25.15
C LYS A 50 -14.45 -10.34 -25.17
N ASP A 51 -15.24 -10.14 -24.12
CA ASP A 51 -16.04 -8.93 -23.88
C ASP A 51 -15.18 -7.67 -23.70
N GLN A 52 -13.91 -7.83 -23.32
CA GLN A 52 -12.89 -6.78 -23.22
C GLN A 52 -11.97 -6.75 -24.45
N GLY A 53 -12.40 -7.33 -25.57
CA GLY A 53 -11.70 -7.24 -26.85
C GLY A 53 -10.61 -8.28 -27.08
N GLY A 54 -10.36 -9.24 -26.17
CA GLY A 54 -9.49 -10.39 -26.43
C GLY A 54 -8.02 -10.07 -26.71
N LYS A 55 -7.58 -8.84 -26.41
CA LYS A 55 -6.22 -8.36 -26.66
C LYS A 55 -5.20 -9.13 -25.83
N GLU A 56 -3.98 -9.24 -26.34
CA GLU A 56 -2.87 -9.80 -25.56
C GLU A 56 -2.49 -8.88 -24.41
N ILE A 57 -2.05 -9.50 -23.32
CA ILE A 57 -1.60 -8.80 -22.13
C ILE A 57 -0.12 -8.46 -22.29
N ASP A 58 0.15 -7.17 -22.34
CA ASP A 58 1.50 -6.63 -22.25
C ASP A 58 1.86 -6.43 -20.76
N ALA A 59 2.77 -7.27 -20.28
CA ALA A 59 3.31 -7.26 -18.93
C ALA A 59 4.74 -6.69 -18.87
N SER A 60 5.09 -5.74 -19.74
CA SER A 60 6.35 -4.98 -19.70
C SER A 60 6.19 -3.67 -18.91
N GLY A 61 7.28 -2.98 -18.57
CA GLY A 61 7.18 -1.68 -17.93
C GLY A 61 8.50 -1.16 -17.41
N GLU A 62 8.48 0.06 -16.87
CA GLU A 62 9.62 0.71 -16.26
C GLU A 62 9.27 1.16 -14.84
N LEU A 63 10.01 0.68 -13.87
CA LEU A 63 9.80 1.02 -12.46
C LEU A 63 10.21 2.47 -12.18
N PRO A 64 9.66 3.11 -11.13
CA PRO A 64 10.06 4.47 -10.75
C PRO A 64 11.54 4.62 -10.35
N SER A 65 12.25 3.50 -10.15
CA SER A 65 13.70 3.44 -9.94
C SER A 65 14.51 3.56 -11.23
N GLY A 66 13.88 3.48 -12.41
CA GLY A 66 14.51 3.44 -13.73
C GLY A 66 14.77 2.03 -14.27
N GLU A 67 14.39 0.98 -13.55
CA GLU A 67 14.59 -0.40 -13.97
C GLU A 67 13.46 -0.87 -14.90
N ALA A 68 13.79 -1.22 -16.13
CA ALA A 68 12.83 -1.74 -17.11
C ALA A 68 12.73 -3.27 -17.08
N TYR A 69 11.55 -3.79 -17.40
CA TYR A 69 11.28 -5.22 -17.55
C TYR A 69 10.41 -5.47 -18.79
N ALA A 70 10.63 -6.59 -19.46
CA ALA A 70 9.94 -6.94 -20.70
C ALA A 70 8.74 -7.88 -20.46
N ASP A 71 8.75 -8.61 -19.35
CA ASP A 71 7.75 -9.62 -19.03
C ASP A 71 7.66 -9.86 -17.52
N PHE A 72 6.73 -10.73 -17.12
CA PHE A 72 6.53 -11.08 -15.72
C PHE A 72 7.76 -11.74 -15.07
N GLU A 73 8.56 -12.51 -15.80
CA GLU A 73 9.73 -13.19 -15.21
C GLU A 73 10.90 -12.22 -14.93
N SER A 74 11.12 -11.26 -15.83
CA SER A 74 12.03 -10.14 -15.59
C SER A 74 11.54 -9.25 -14.46
N PHE A 75 10.23 -8.96 -14.40
CA PHE A 75 9.63 -8.25 -13.27
C PHE A 75 9.83 -8.98 -11.93
N ARG A 76 9.53 -10.30 -11.88
CA ARG A 76 9.72 -11.13 -10.68
C ARG A 76 11.18 -11.12 -10.20
N ARG A 77 12.13 -11.17 -11.14
CA ARG A 77 13.57 -11.06 -10.82
C ARG A 77 13.93 -9.70 -10.22
N LEU A 78 13.39 -8.60 -10.75
CA LEU A 78 13.59 -7.27 -10.15
C LEU A 78 13.01 -7.19 -8.74
N LEU A 79 11.80 -7.72 -8.53
CA LEU A 79 11.18 -7.74 -7.21
C LEU A 79 12.02 -8.53 -6.19
N HIS A 80 12.56 -9.68 -6.59
CA HIS A 80 13.41 -10.50 -5.74
C HIS A 80 14.80 -9.89 -5.52
N GLY A 81 15.38 -9.21 -6.51
CA GLY A 81 16.71 -8.62 -6.38
C GLY A 81 16.70 -7.32 -5.56
N CYS A 82 15.93 -6.34 -6.02
CA CYS A 82 16.04 -4.95 -5.53
C CYS A 82 14.98 -4.60 -4.48
N TYR A 83 13.86 -5.32 -4.44
CA TYR A 83 12.71 -4.98 -3.62
C TYR A 83 12.38 -5.98 -2.52
N GLN A 84 13.05 -7.14 -2.45
CA GLN A 84 12.70 -8.23 -1.55
C GLN A 84 12.58 -7.79 -0.09
N GLY A 85 13.56 -7.05 0.45
CA GLY A 85 13.50 -6.57 1.83
C GLY A 85 12.32 -5.64 2.11
N ARG A 86 11.98 -4.75 1.16
CA ARG A 86 10.83 -3.83 1.30
C ARG A 86 9.50 -4.58 1.16
N LEU A 87 9.40 -5.48 0.19
CA LEU A 87 8.21 -6.31 -0.02
C LEU A 87 7.94 -7.20 1.19
N THR A 88 8.94 -7.94 1.66
CA THR A 88 8.81 -8.82 2.83
C THR A 88 8.40 -8.03 4.06
N ARG A 89 9.07 -6.91 4.35
CA ARG A 89 8.69 -6.08 5.51
C ARG A 89 7.25 -5.58 5.39
N THR A 90 6.88 -5.00 4.26
CA THR A 90 5.54 -4.43 4.05
C THR A 90 4.46 -5.51 4.14
N LEU A 91 4.66 -6.66 3.51
CA LEU A 91 3.70 -7.78 3.58
C LEU A 91 3.58 -8.32 4.99
N VAL A 92 4.70 -8.49 5.71
CA VAL A 92 4.66 -8.92 7.12
C VAL A 92 3.95 -7.87 7.96
N GLU A 93 4.24 -6.59 7.80
CA GLU A 93 3.57 -5.53 8.53
C GLU A 93 2.05 -5.56 8.27
N GLU A 94 1.62 -5.50 7.02
CA GLU A 94 0.19 -5.40 6.67
C GLU A 94 -0.60 -6.70 6.93
N LEU A 95 0.00 -7.88 6.77
CA LEU A 95 -0.66 -9.17 7.03
C LEU A 95 -0.49 -9.66 8.48
N SER A 96 0.33 -9.01 9.29
CA SER A 96 0.54 -9.40 10.68
C SER A 96 -0.54 -8.83 11.61
N VAL A 97 -0.84 -9.62 12.64
CA VAL A 97 -1.62 -9.18 13.81
C VAL A 97 -1.00 -7.94 14.47
N VAL A 98 0.32 -7.72 14.35
CA VAL A 98 0.99 -6.55 14.95
C VAL A 98 0.45 -5.23 14.37
N ARG A 99 0.12 -5.17 13.09
CA ARG A 99 -0.52 -3.98 12.52
C ARG A 99 -1.97 -3.84 12.99
N PHE A 100 -2.73 -4.92 13.01
CA PHE A 100 -4.08 -4.93 13.61
C PHE A 100 -4.07 -4.43 15.06
N VAL A 101 -3.13 -4.88 15.89
CA VAL A 101 -2.99 -4.44 17.29
C VAL A 101 -2.57 -2.97 17.38
N LYS A 102 -1.63 -2.50 16.54
CA LYS A 102 -1.27 -1.08 16.47
C LYS A 102 -2.47 -0.22 16.10
N ASP A 103 -3.27 -0.64 15.13
CA ASP A 103 -4.45 0.09 14.68
C ASP A 103 -5.59 0.02 15.71
N VAL A 104 -5.76 -1.10 16.43
CA VAL A 104 -6.70 -1.24 17.56
C VAL A 104 -6.29 -0.34 18.74
N CYS A 105 -5.00 -0.32 19.10
CA CYS A 105 -4.48 0.56 20.14
C CYS A 105 -4.48 2.04 19.72
N ALA A 106 -4.29 2.36 18.43
CA ALA A 106 -4.39 3.73 17.93
C ALA A 106 -5.85 4.20 17.75
N GLY A 107 -6.78 3.27 17.49
CA GLY A 107 -8.21 3.48 17.37
C GLY A 107 -8.92 3.71 18.71
N THR A 108 -8.25 3.49 19.84
CA THR A 108 -8.72 3.92 21.16
C THR A 108 -8.30 5.37 21.42
N ARG A 109 -8.86 6.30 20.63
CA ARG A 109 -8.76 7.75 20.87
C ARG A 109 -10.14 8.36 21.03
N HIS A 110 -10.71 8.16 22.19
CA HIS A 110 -11.31 9.22 22.99
C HIS A 110 -10.78 9.06 24.41
N ASP A 111 -10.56 10.19 25.09
CA ASP A 111 -10.31 10.34 26.54
C ASP A 111 -9.25 9.44 27.24
N ARG A 112 -7.95 9.74 27.07
CA ARG A 112 -7.02 9.85 28.22
C ARG A 112 -5.64 10.35 27.80
N PHE A 113 -5.56 11.67 27.68
CA PHE A 113 -4.32 12.45 27.54
C PHE A 113 -3.57 12.63 28.88
N CYS A 114 -3.88 11.88 29.93
CA CYS A 114 -3.21 11.97 31.24
C CYS A 114 -2.94 10.58 31.80
N GLY A 115 -1.66 10.21 31.96
CA GLY A 115 -1.30 9.07 32.82
C GLY A 115 0.08 8.46 32.60
N TRP A 116 0.61 8.47 31.38
CA TRP A 116 1.83 7.71 31.08
C TRP A 116 3.15 8.40 31.44
N TRP A 117 3.12 9.70 31.75
CA TRP A 117 4.29 10.46 32.26
C TRP A 117 4.52 10.31 33.77
N ARG A 118 3.92 9.29 34.42
CA ARG A 118 4.15 8.99 35.85
C ARG A 118 5.16 7.85 36.08
N CYS A 119 6.04 7.61 35.11
CA CYS A 119 7.21 6.71 35.22
C CYS A 119 8.50 7.48 34.93
N SER A 120 8.73 8.58 35.64
CA SER A 120 10.04 9.23 35.74
C SER A 120 10.10 9.86 37.12
N GLY A 121 10.86 9.23 38.02
CA GLY A 121 10.86 9.47 39.46
C GLY A 121 11.33 10.86 39.90
N ILE A 122 10.53 11.88 39.61
CA ILE A 122 10.66 13.22 40.19
C ILE A 122 9.57 13.34 41.26
N GLN A 123 9.96 13.15 42.52
CA GLN A 123 9.11 13.41 43.68
C GLN A 123 8.95 14.93 43.85
N LEU A 124 7.89 15.50 43.27
CA LEU A 124 7.37 16.77 43.76
C LEU A 124 6.54 16.50 45.00
N HIS A 125 7.14 16.83 46.14
CA HIS A 125 6.54 16.89 47.46
C HIS A 125 5.49 18.01 47.46
N THR A 126 4.22 17.63 47.49
CA THR A 126 3.13 18.54 47.85
C THR A 126 2.48 18.01 49.12
N THR A 127 2.53 18.83 50.16
CA THR A 127 2.03 18.62 51.52
C THR A 127 0.57 18.17 51.57
N PRO A 128 0.16 17.35 52.56
CA PRO A 128 -1.23 16.92 52.71
C PRO A 128 -2.11 18.09 53.15
N HIS A 129 -3.19 18.35 52.41
CA HIS A 129 -4.26 19.23 52.86
C HIS A 129 -5.17 18.44 53.81
N VAL A 130 -5.31 18.95 55.03
CA VAL A 130 -6.06 18.35 56.13
C VAL A 130 -7.56 18.33 55.79
N ALA A 131 -8.21 17.20 56.03
CA ALA A 131 -9.67 17.06 55.98
C ALA A 131 -10.29 17.73 57.23
N GLY A 132 -11.15 18.71 57.02
CA GLY A 132 -11.95 19.36 58.07
C GLY A 132 -13.42 19.12 57.82
N SER A 133 -14.02 18.28 58.66
CA SER A 133 -15.46 18.06 58.83
C SER A 133 -16.15 19.29 59.41
N GLY A 134 -17.29 19.67 58.83
CA GLY A 134 -18.25 20.64 59.35
C GLY A 134 -19.61 20.37 58.74
#